data_AF-A0A0F8Q9V2-F1
#
_entry.id   AF-A0A0F8Q9V2-F1
#
_cell.length_a   1.000
_cell.length_b   1.000
_cell.length_c   1.000
_cell.angle_alpha   90.00
_cell.angle_beta   90.00
_cell.angle_gamma   90.00
#
_symmetry.space_group_name_H-M   'P 1'
#
loop_
_entity.id
_entity.type
_entity.pdbx_description
1 polymer ?
#
loop_
_entity_poly.entity_id
_entity_poly.type
_entity_poly.pdbx_seq_one_letter_code
_entity_poly.pdbx_strand_id
1 'polypeptide(L)'
;MGIFSMRISPDLKAFLEAEDLDGLMEIRSKLRQLNRKDVKKIRSILQKWNSPQAVSNLLLYPFLIPEDIRGSCLLKGLREKKNSYYVLASIVGLQGIDPTSFSEDERNEIKESLIFTLKTSGGIISARGSVSICDYLSSEDASTMFELLDHPNDTTRHNILCWLIRAMEERGSDAFVLMARSSDENSSVPVRMRAACSDAFVSMARSSGMPEDVRKEAIEKFQEYLRQKEAGEVSSFSMQLYAYIPNLRDFI
;
A
#
# COMPACT_ATOMS: atom_id res chain seq x y z
N MET A 1 -34.13 -14.38 -35.35
CA MET A 1 -32.72 -14.27 -34.94
C MET A 1 -32.66 -14.30 -33.43
N GLY A 2 -32.11 -15.36 -32.83
CA GLY A 2 -32.06 -15.52 -31.38
C GLY A 2 -31.03 -14.58 -30.75
N ILE A 3 -31.46 -13.76 -29.79
CA ILE A 3 -30.62 -12.95 -28.93
C ILE A 3 -29.84 -13.93 -28.05
N PHE A 4 -28.63 -14.31 -28.44
CA PHE A 4 -27.75 -15.14 -27.62
C PHE A 4 -27.46 -14.40 -26.31
N SER A 5 -28.15 -14.78 -25.25
CA SER A 5 -27.77 -14.48 -23.87
C SER A 5 -26.30 -14.87 -23.70
N MET A 6 -25.42 -13.87 -23.63
CA MET A 6 -23.99 -14.05 -23.34
C MET A 6 -23.84 -14.49 -21.89
N ARG A 7 -24.05 -15.78 -21.61
CA ARG A 7 -23.82 -16.32 -20.28
C ARG A 7 -22.32 -16.42 -20.02
N ILE A 8 -21.86 -15.66 -19.03
CA ILE A 8 -20.58 -15.85 -18.36
C ILE A 8 -20.55 -17.18 -17.62
N SER A 9 -19.36 -17.63 -17.23
CA SER A 9 -19.23 -18.80 -16.38
C SER A 9 -19.99 -18.60 -15.06
N PRO A 10 -20.60 -19.67 -14.50
CA PRO A 10 -21.24 -19.61 -13.19
C PRO A 10 -20.30 -19.12 -12.09
N ASP A 11 -19.02 -19.52 -12.17
CA ASP A 11 -18.00 -19.13 -11.20
C ASP A 11 -17.68 -17.64 -11.25
N LEU A 12 -17.54 -17.04 -12.44
CA LEU A 12 -17.38 -15.59 -12.56
C LEU A 12 -18.64 -14.87 -12.05
N LYS A 13 -19.83 -15.38 -12.35
CA LYS A 13 -21.07 -14.78 -11.85
C LYS A 13 -21.08 -14.76 -10.32
N ALA A 14 -20.81 -15.90 -9.69
CA ALA A 14 -20.74 -16.02 -8.24
C ALA A 14 -19.68 -15.08 -7.65
N PHE A 15 -18.51 -14.97 -8.29
CA PHE A 15 -17.45 -14.06 -7.87
C PHE A 15 -17.87 -12.60 -7.91
N LEU A 16 -18.56 -12.16 -8.98
CA LEU A 16 -18.98 -10.77 -9.14
C LEU A 16 -20.13 -10.37 -8.20
N GLU A 17 -20.90 -11.34 -7.72
CA GLU A 17 -22.08 -11.15 -6.86
C GLU A 17 -21.79 -11.41 -5.37
N ALA A 18 -20.65 -12.02 -5.03
CA ALA A 18 -20.31 -12.34 -3.65
C ALA A 18 -20.13 -11.07 -2.80
N GLU A 19 -20.90 -10.98 -1.71
CA GLU A 19 -20.87 -9.87 -0.75
C GLU A 19 -19.94 -10.13 0.44
N ASP A 20 -19.71 -11.40 0.75
CA ASP A 20 -18.86 -11.86 1.85
C ASP A 20 -17.43 -12.12 1.35
N LEU A 21 -16.43 -11.53 2.00
CA LEU A 21 -15.03 -11.61 1.60
C LEU A 21 -14.44 -13.01 1.77
N ASP A 22 -14.85 -13.75 2.79
CA ASP A 22 -14.40 -15.13 2.99
C ASP A 22 -14.94 -16.03 1.86
N GLY A 23 -16.24 -15.91 1.58
CA GLY A 23 -16.86 -16.58 0.42
C GLY A 23 -16.23 -16.14 -0.91
N LEU A 24 -15.91 -14.86 -1.07
CA LEU A 24 -15.25 -14.33 -2.27
C LEU A 24 -13.88 -14.95 -2.48
N MET A 25 -13.08 -15.11 -1.41
CA MET A 25 -11.78 -15.77 -1.46
C MET A 25 -11.91 -17.24 -1.85
N GLU A 26 -12.91 -17.95 -1.31
CA GLU A 26 -13.17 -19.35 -1.66
C GLU A 26 -13.57 -19.48 -3.14
N ILE A 27 -14.48 -18.64 -3.63
CA ILE A 27 -14.89 -18.63 -5.04
C ILE A 27 -13.70 -18.31 -5.94
N ARG A 28 -12.88 -17.34 -5.55
CA ARG A 28 -11.64 -16.98 -6.26
C ARG A 28 -10.71 -18.17 -6.41
N SER A 29 -10.56 -19.01 -5.38
CA SER A 29 -9.69 -20.19 -5.44
C SER A 29 -10.15 -21.23 -6.47
N LYS A 30 -11.45 -21.23 -6.81
CA LYS A 30 -12.07 -22.14 -7.78
C LYS A 30 -12.04 -21.61 -9.21
N LEU A 31 -11.84 -20.29 -9.39
CA LEU A 31 -11.71 -19.65 -10.70
C LEU A 31 -10.39 -20.08 -11.39
N ARG A 32 -10.47 -21.15 -12.18
CA ARG A 32 -9.29 -21.73 -12.86
C ARG A 32 -8.76 -20.81 -13.97
N GLN A 33 -9.61 -20.48 -14.94
CA GLN A 33 -9.26 -19.62 -16.08
C GLN A 33 -10.50 -18.89 -16.61
N LEU A 34 -10.34 -17.61 -16.96
CA LEU A 34 -11.39 -16.81 -17.58
C LEU A 34 -11.48 -17.13 -19.08
N ASN A 35 -12.68 -17.45 -19.56
CA ASN A 35 -12.90 -17.58 -20.99
C ASN A 35 -13.09 -16.20 -21.67
N ARG A 36 -13.13 -16.16 -23.01
CA ARG A 36 -13.30 -14.90 -23.77
C ARG A 36 -14.58 -14.13 -23.42
N LYS A 37 -15.66 -14.80 -23.02
CA LYS A 37 -16.93 -14.15 -22.63
C LYS A 37 -16.80 -13.51 -21.25
N ASP A 38 -16.13 -14.20 -20.33
CA ASP A 38 -15.82 -13.72 -18.99
C ASP A 38 -15.00 -12.43 -19.06
N VAL A 39 -13.92 -12.44 -19.86
CA VAL A 39 -13.09 -11.24 -20.11
C VAL A 39 -13.92 -10.09 -20.69
N LYS A 40 -14.78 -10.35 -21.69
CA LYS A 40 -15.66 -9.32 -22.26
C LYS A 40 -16.62 -8.75 -21.21
N LYS A 41 -17.15 -9.57 -20.30
CA LYS A 41 -18.03 -9.12 -19.23
C LYS A 41 -17.29 -8.25 -18.22
N ILE A 42 -16.09 -8.66 -17.77
CA ILE A 42 -15.24 -7.88 -16.87
C ILE A 42 -14.96 -6.50 -17.47
N ARG A 43 -14.54 -6.45 -18.74
CA ARG A 43 -14.35 -5.17 -19.46
C ARG A 43 -15.61 -4.33 -19.46
N SER A 44 -16.78 -4.91 -19.75
CA SER A 44 -18.04 -4.15 -19.73
C SER A 44 -18.39 -3.62 -18.34
N ILE A 45 -18.08 -4.35 -17.26
CA ILE A 45 -18.31 -3.89 -15.89
C ILE A 45 -17.37 -2.72 -15.57
N LEU A 46 -16.08 -2.87 -15.84
CA LEU A 46 -15.05 -1.85 -15.60
C LEU A 46 -15.09 -0.68 -16.59
N GLN A 47 -15.86 -0.77 -17.67
CA GLN A 47 -16.16 0.39 -18.50
C GLN A 47 -17.34 1.19 -17.90
N LYS A 48 -18.37 0.49 -17.41
CA LYS A 48 -19.62 1.10 -16.94
C LYS A 48 -19.57 1.57 -15.49
N TRP A 49 -18.79 0.91 -14.64
CA TRP A 49 -18.68 1.17 -13.19
C TRP A 49 -20.02 1.20 -12.46
N ASN A 50 -21.02 0.48 -12.96
CA ASN A 50 -22.42 0.59 -12.53
C ASN A 50 -22.86 -0.49 -11.53
N SER A 51 -21.95 -1.36 -11.09
CA SER A 51 -22.21 -2.42 -10.13
C SER A 51 -21.16 -2.36 -9.03
N PRO A 52 -21.44 -1.71 -7.89
CA PRO A 52 -20.48 -1.52 -6.82
C PRO A 52 -19.82 -2.81 -6.34
N GLN A 53 -20.62 -3.84 -6.04
CA GLN A 53 -20.09 -5.14 -5.62
C GLN A 53 -19.12 -5.73 -6.64
N ALA A 54 -19.53 -5.81 -7.91
CA ALA A 54 -18.71 -6.41 -8.96
C ALA A 54 -17.42 -5.62 -9.21
N VAL A 55 -17.50 -4.29 -9.22
CA VAL A 55 -16.33 -3.41 -9.37
C VAL A 55 -15.38 -3.60 -8.20
N SER A 56 -15.88 -3.59 -6.97
CA SER A 56 -15.07 -3.78 -5.77
C SER A 56 -14.40 -5.15 -5.73
N ASN A 57 -15.11 -6.23 -6.07
CA ASN A 57 -14.53 -7.57 -6.12
C ASN A 57 -13.40 -7.65 -7.16
N LEU A 58 -13.58 -7.00 -8.32
CA LEU A 58 -12.52 -6.93 -9.35
C LEU A 58 -11.33 -6.09 -8.91
N LEU A 59 -11.55 -4.98 -8.18
CA LEU A 59 -10.47 -4.14 -7.64
C LEU A 59 -9.71 -4.85 -6.51
N LEU A 60 -10.38 -5.67 -5.69
CA LEU A 60 -9.77 -6.52 -4.66
C LEU A 60 -8.92 -7.65 -5.26
N TYR A 61 -9.30 -8.15 -6.43
CA TYR A 61 -8.61 -9.24 -7.13
C TYR A 61 -8.24 -8.84 -8.57
N PRO A 62 -7.33 -7.87 -8.72
CA PRO A 62 -7.06 -7.22 -10.00
C PRO A 62 -6.34 -8.11 -11.02
N PHE A 63 -5.85 -9.29 -10.62
CA PHE A 63 -5.32 -10.29 -11.55
C PHE A 63 -6.39 -10.82 -12.52
N LEU A 64 -7.69 -10.73 -12.17
CA LEU A 64 -8.80 -11.04 -13.07
C LEU A 64 -9.05 -9.95 -14.11
N ILE A 65 -8.53 -8.74 -13.87
CA ILE A 65 -8.63 -7.61 -14.80
C ILE A 65 -7.61 -7.83 -15.92
N PRO A 66 -8.02 -7.71 -17.20
CA PRO A 66 -7.10 -7.78 -18.32
C PRO A 66 -5.94 -6.78 -18.18
N GLU A 67 -4.73 -7.24 -18.45
CA GLU A 67 -3.48 -6.49 -18.21
C GLU A 67 -3.50 -5.09 -18.83
N ASP A 68 -3.98 -4.98 -20.06
CA ASP A 68 -4.06 -3.73 -20.83
C ASP A 68 -4.96 -2.64 -20.23
N ILE A 69 -5.85 -3.00 -19.29
CA ILE A 69 -6.72 -2.03 -18.60
C ILE A 69 -6.53 -2.05 -17.07
N ARG A 70 -5.65 -2.90 -16.54
CA ARG A 70 -5.53 -3.13 -15.10
C ARG A 70 -5.06 -1.88 -14.35
N GLY A 71 -3.95 -1.28 -14.78
CA GLY A 71 -3.40 -0.08 -14.17
C GLY A 71 -4.39 1.08 -14.17
N SER A 72 -4.97 1.40 -15.33
CA SER A 72 -6.00 2.44 -15.44
C SER A 72 -7.25 2.21 -14.56
N CYS A 73 -7.68 0.95 -14.38
CA CYS A 73 -8.80 0.63 -13.49
C CYS A 73 -8.45 0.82 -12.01
N LEU A 74 -7.26 0.38 -11.58
CA LEU A 74 -6.79 0.57 -10.21
C LEU A 74 -6.60 2.05 -9.88
N LEU A 75 -5.96 2.81 -10.77
CA LEU A 75 -5.81 4.27 -10.63
C LEU A 75 -7.14 4.98 -10.54
N LYS A 76 -8.13 4.58 -11.36
CA LYS A 76 -9.48 5.12 -11.28
C LYS A 76 -10.14 4.82 -9.93
N GLY A 77 -9.92 3.63 -9.37
CA GLY A 77 -10.45 3.25 -8.06
C GLY A 77 -9.77 3.98 -6.90
N LEU A 78 -8.45 4.17 -6.94
CA LEU A 78 -7.69 4.97 -5.97
C LEU A 78 -8.14 6.45 -5.95
N ARG A 79 -8.53 6.98 -7.11
CA ARG A 79 -8.96 8.38 -7.29
C ARG A 79 -10.46 8.58 -7.10
N GLU A 80 -11.20 7.54 -6.70
CA GLU A 80 -12.64 7.66 -6.49
C GLU A 80 -12.95 8.60 -5.33
N LYS A 81 -13.95 9.46 -5.51
CA LYS A 81 -14.35 10.48 -4.53
C LYS A 81 -15.68 10.17 -3.86
N LYS A 82 -16.55 9.42 -4.53
CA LYS A 82 -17.91 9.15 -4.06
C LYS A 82 -18.04 7.83 -3.32
N ASN A 83 -17.22 6.85 -3.69
CA ASN A 83 -17.25 5.52 -3.10
C ASN A 83 -15.88 5.19 -2.51
N SER A 84 -15.71 5.47 -1.22
CA SER A 84 -14.49 5.21 -0.46
C SER A 84 -14.14 3.72 -0.40
N TYR A 85 -15.10 2.81 -0.62
CA TYR A 85 -14.79 1.38 -0.69
C TYR A 85 -14.06 1.01 -1.98
N TYR A 86 -14.21 1.75 -3.09
CA TYR A 86 -13.38 1.55 -4.27
C TYR A 86 -11.91 1.91 -4.00
N VAL A 87 -11.67 2.95 -3.20
CA VAL A 87 -10.33 3.32 -2.75
C VAL A 87 -9.74 2.18 -1.93
N LEU A 88 -10.47 1.69 -0.93
CA LEU A 88 -10.05 0.55 -0.11
C LEU A 88 -9.78 -0.71 -0.94
N ALA A 89 -10.71 -1.08 -1.82
CA ALA A 89 -10.58 -2.25 -2.69
C ALA A 89 -9.35 -2.16 -3.59
N SER A 90 -9.08 -0.99 -4.17
CA SER A 90 -7.91 -0.76 -5.02
C SER A 90 -6.61 -0.85 -4.22
N ILE A 91 -6.56 -0.25 -3.02
CA ILE A 91 -5.41 -0.33 -2.11
C ILE A 91 -5.09 -1.79 -1.77
N VAL A 92 -6.10 -2.57 -1.39
CA VAL A 92 -5.93 -3.97 -1.05
C VAL A 92 -5.50 -4.78 -2.27
N GLY A 93 -6.12 -4.54 -3.43
CA GLY A 93 -5.79 -5.25 -4.67
C GLY A 93 -4.34 -5.08 -5.10
N LEU A 94 -3.75 -3.90 -4.87
CA LEU A 94 -2.33 -3.65 -5.18
C LEU A 94 -1.38 -4.58 -4.41
N GLN A 95 -1.76 -5.06 -3.22
CA GLN A 95 -0.95 -5.99 -2.42
C GLN A 95 -0.82 -7.38 -3.08
N GLY A 96 -1.70 -7.70 -4.03
CA GLY A 96 -1.69 -8.94 -4.79
C GLY A 96 -1.01 -8.83 -6.16
N ILE A 97 -0.38 -7.70 -6.47
CA ILE A 97 0.29 -7.45 -7.75
C ILE A 97 1.76 -7.11 -7.51
N ASP A 98 2.65 -7.71 -8.30
CA ASP A 98 4.04 -7.27 -8.41
C ASP A 98 4.10 -5.86 -9.02
N PRO A 99 4.60 -4.83 -8.30
CA PRO A 99 4.69 -3.47 -8.81
C PRO A 99 5.46 -3.37 -10.13
N THR A 100 6.42 -4.27 -10.40
CA THR A 100 7.20 -4.28 -11.65
C THR A 100 6.38 -4.62 -12.88
N SER A 101 5.16 -5.15 -12.71
CA SER A 101 4.21 -5.39 -13.80
C SER A 101 3.54 -4.12 -14.35
N PHE A 102 3.67 -2.98 -13.65
CA PHE A 102 3.20 -1.68 -14.11
C PHE A 102 4.31 -0.92 -14.82
N SER A 103 3.93 0.00 -15.72
CA SER A 103 4.88 0.97 -16.27
C SER A 103 5.45 1.90 -15.18
N GLU A 104 6.57 2.56 -15.45
CA GLU A 104 7.14 3.53 -14.50
C GLU A 104 6.19 4.68 -14.20
N ASP A 105 5.53 5.22 -15.23
CA ASP A 105 4.51 6.25 -15.09
C ASP A 105 3.34 5.78 -14.21
N GLU A 106 2.85 4.55 -14.44
CA GLU A 106 1.78 3.97 -13.63
C GLU A 106 2.21 3.76 -12.17
N ARG A 107 3.42 3.26 -11.92
CA ARG A 107 3.96 3.11 -10.56
C ARG A 107 4.04 4.45 -9.84
N ASN A 108 4.52 5.49 -10.51
CA ASN A 108 4.58 6.83 -9.95
C ASN A 108 3.18 7.39 -9.66
N GLU A 109 2.23 7.23 -10.58
CA GLU A 109 0.83 7.64 -10.36
C GLU A 109 0.16 6.88 -9.20
N ILE A 110 0.45 5.59 -9.04
CA ILE A 110 -0.03 4.78 -7.91
C ILE A 110 0.59 5.27 -6.61
N LYS A 111 1.91 5.48 -6.58
CA LYS A 111 2.64 5.99 -5.41
C LYS A 111 2.04 7.32 -4.93
N GLU A 112 1.90 8.29 -5.83
CA GLU A 112 1.32 9.59 -5.51
C GLU A 112 -0.13 9.49 -5.02
N SER A 113 -0.93 8.60 -5.63
CA SER A 113 -2.31 8.38 -5.19
C SER A 113 -2.37 7.77 -3.78
N LEU A 114 -1.48 6.82 -3.45
CA LEU A 114 -1.39 6.21 -2.13
C LEU A 114 -0.90 7.21 -1.07
N ILE A 115 0.11 8.03 -1.38
CA ILE A 115 0.58 9.11 -0.49
C ILE A 115 -0.56 10.10 -0.22
N PHE A 116 -1.28 10.52 -1.27
CA PHE A 116 -2.44 11.38 -1.13
C PHE A 116 -3.51 10.74 -0.23
N THR A 117 -3.82 9.46 -0.42
CA THR A 117 -4.77 8.74 0.43
C THR A 117 -4.32 8.70 1.89
N LEU A 118 -3.04 8.40 2.15
CA LEU A 118 -2.48 8.40 3.50
C LEU A 118 -2.54 9.78 4.16
N LYS A 119 -2.38 10.86 3.40
CA LYS A 119 -2.48 12.23 3.93
C LYS A 119 -3.91 12.69 4.22
N THR A 120 -4.92 12.07 3.58
CA THR A 120 -6.30 12.58 3.58
C THR A 120 -7.33 11.64 4.20
N SER A 121 -6.96 10.40 4.50
CA SER A 121 -7.88 9.38 5.01
C SER A 121 -7.45 8.90 6.39
N GLY A 122 -8.41 8.50 7.22
CA GLY A 122 -8.18 7.82 8.49
C GLY A 122 -8.61 6.35 8.45
N GLY A 123 -8.66 5.73 9.64
CA GLY A 123 -9.24 4.40 9.83
C GLY A 123 -8.65 3.33 8.91
N ILE A 124 -9.51 2.43 8.44
CA ILE A 124 -9.07 1.24 7.69
C ILE A 124 -8.41 1.55 6.34
N ILE A 125 -8.82 2.63 5.66
CA ILE A 125 -8.23 3.03 4.38
C ILE A 125 -6.76 3.38 4.57
N SER A 126 -6.46 4.24 5.55
CA SER A 126 -5.08 4.61 5.85
C SER A 126 -4.25 3.41 6.33
N ALA A 127 -4.84 2.54 7.16
CA ALA A 127 -4.17 1.36 7.67
C ALA A 127 -3.78 0.38 6.54
N ARG A 128 -4.70 0.07 5.61
CA ARG A 128 -4.36 -0.76 4.43
C ARG A 128 -3.43 -0.02 3.45
N GLY A 129 -3.60 1.29 3.31
CA GLY A 129 -2.73 2.13 2.48
C GLY A 129 -1.27 2.05 2.92
N SER A 130 -1.03 2.04 4.23
CA SER A 130 0.32 2.00 4.81
C SER A 130 1.04 0.67 4.57
N VAL A 131 0.30 -0.41 4.34
CA VAL A 131 0.84 -1.70 3.90
C VAL A 131 1.20 -1.62 2.42
N SER A 132 0.23 -1.22 1.58
CA SER A 132 0.39 -1.24 0.12
C SER A 132 1.46 -0.29 -0.40
N ILE A 133 1.65 0.87 0.23
CA ILE A 133 2.61 1.89 -0.22
C ILE A 133 4.06 1.40 -0.14
N CYS A 134 4.37 0.49 0.78
CA CYS A 134 5.75 0.08 1.06
C CYS A 134 6.48 -0.50 -0.16
N ASP A 135 5.76 -1.16 -1.07
CA ASP A 135 6.33 -1.75 -2.29
C ASP A 135 6.55 -0.74 -3.42
N TYR A 136 6.07 0.50 -3.25
CA TYR A 136 6.19 1.60 -4.22
C TYR A 136 7.16 2.69 -3.75
N LEU A 137 7.53 2.69 -2.46
CA LEU A 137 8.41 3.71 -1.90
C LEU A 137 9.86 3.45 -2.27
N SER A 138 10.57 4.55 -2.49
CA SER A 138 12.02 4.63 -2.59
C SER A 138 12.59 5.38 -1.39
N SER A 139 13.91 5.36 -1.23
CA SER A 139 14.58 6.14 -0.19
C SER A 139 14.38 7.65 -0.32
N GLU A 140 14.08 8.16 -1.52
CA GLU A 140 13.78 9.58 -1.76
C GLU A 140 12.46 10.00 -1.10
N ASP A 141 11.56 9.04 -0.88
CA ASP A 141 10.26 9.29 -0.25
C ASP A 141 10.35 9.37 1.29
N ALA A 142 11.55 9.17 1.86
CA ALA A 142 11.75 9.11 3.32
C ALA A 142 11.24 10.35 4.04
N SER A 143 11.52 11.56 3.52
CA SER A 143 11.05 12.82 4.12
C SER A 143 9.53 12.84 4.26
N THR A 144 8.82 12.49 3.19
CA THR A 144 7.35 12.39 3.19
C THR A 144 6.85 11.30 4.15
N MET A 145 7.58 10.19 4.29
CA MET A 145 7.21 9.14 5.25
C MET A 145 7.41 9.59 6.70
N PHE A 146 8.42 10.41 7.00
CA PHE A 146 8.55 11.00 8.33
C PHE A 146 7.37 11.91 8.67
N GLU A 147 6.84 12.70 7.72
CA GLU A 147 5.63 13.50 7.95
C GLU A 147 4.43 12.64 8.39
N LEU A 148 4.32 11.42 7.84
CA LEU A 148 3.25 10.47 8.18
C LEU A 148 3.42 9.80 9.55
N LEU A 149 4.51 10.06 10.28
CA LEU A 149 4.63 9.62 11.67
C LEU A 149 3.73 10.43 12.62
N ASP A 150 3.14 11.55 12.20
CA ASP A 150 2.09 12.27 12.95
C ASP A 150 0.67 11.85 12.54
N HIS A 151 0.53 10.76 11.77
CA HIS A 151 -0.77 10.34 11.27
C HIS A 151 -1.72 9.90 12.41
N PRO A 152 -3.02 10.25 12.40
CA PRO A 152 -3.95 9.94 13.49
C PRO A 152 -4.21 8.43 13.70
N ASN A 153 -3.97 7.60 12.68
CA ASN A 153 -4.11 6.15 12.76
C ASN A 153 -2.81 5.46 13.22
N ASP A 154 -2.87 4.75 14.34
CA ASP A 154 -1.73 4.07 14.97
C ASP A 154 -1.10 2.99 14.07
N THR A 155 -1.93 2.23 13.35
CA THR A 155 -1.45 1.21 12.40
C THR A 155 -0.65 1.84 11.27
N THR A 156 -1.12 2.96 10.74
CA THR A 156 -0.38 3.75 9.74
C THR A 156 0.97 4.19 10.31
N ARG A 157 1.01 4.83 11.48
CA ARG A 157 2.28 5.27 12.10
C ARG A 157 3.26 4.11 12.28
N HIS A 158 2.78 2.97 12.77
CA HIS A 158 3.59 1.77 12.97
C HIS A 158 4.19 1.26 11.66
N ASN A 159 3.36 1.10 10.61
CA ASN A 159 3.80 0.55 9.34
C ASN A 159 4.79 1.47 8.62
N ILE A 160 4.54 2.79 8.68
CA ILE A 160 5.46 3.80 8.15
C ILE A 160 6.80 3.78 8.90
N LEU A 161 6.78 3.67 10.23
CA LEU A 161 8.01 3.53 11.02
C LEU A 161 8.76 2.24 10.67
N CYS A 162 8.07 1.11 10.51
CA CYS A 162 8.69 -0.14 10.06
C CYS A 162 9.41 0.03 8.73
N TRP A 163 8.77 0.71 7.77
CA TRP A 163 9.39 0.99 6.47
C TRP A 163 10.62 1.88 6.61
N LEU A 164 10.54 2.97 7.38
CA LEU A 164 11.67 3.88 7.61
C LEU A 164 12.88 3.16 8.21
N ILE A 165 12.64 2.29 9.20
CA ILE A 165 13.68 1.47 9.82
C ILE A 165 14.34 0.58 8.79
N ARG A 166 13.56 -0.18 8.01
CA ARG A 166 14.07 -1.08 6.97
C ARG A 166 14.86 -0.34 5.89
N ALA A 167 14.34 0.80 5.42
CA ALA A 167 15.00 1.61 4.39
C ALA A 167 16.39 2.11 4.85
N MET A 168 16.54 2.45 6.13
CA MET A 168 17.84 2.81 6.70
C MET A 168 18.80 1.63 6.80
N GLU A 169 18.32 0.43 7.11
CA GLU A 169 19.16 -0.76 7.22
C GLU A 169 19.70 -1.21 5.87
N GLU A 170 18.86 -1.16 4.83
CA GLU A 170 19.22 -1.61 3.49
C GLU A 170 20.22 -0.66 2.80
N ARG A 171 20.17 0.64 3.10
CA ARG A 171 21.01 1.66 2.44
C ARG A 171 22.24 2.09 3.25
N GLY A 172 22.24 1.90 4.56
CA GLY A 172 23.26 2.44 5.47
C GLY A 172 23.05 3.93 5.79
N SER A 173 23.60 4.37 6.94
CA SER A 173 23.38 5.71 7.51
C SER A 173 23.70 6.86 6.56
N ASP A 174 24.84 6.79 5.88
CA ASP A 174 25.40 7.94 5.16
C ASP A 174 24.64 8.21 3.87
N ALA A 175 24.23 7.14 3.17
CA ALA A 175 23.36 7.24 2.00
C ALA A 175 21.98 7.79 2.38
N PHE A 176 21.44 7.39 3.53
CA PHE A 176 20.12 7.85 3.99
C PHE A 176 20.10 9.34 4.37
N VAL A 177 21.17 9.86 4.99
CA VAL A 177 21.30 11.30 5.32
C VAL A 177 21.51 12.16 4.08
N LEU A 178 22.35 11.71 3.14
CA LEU A 178 22.61 12.43 1.90
C LEU A 178 21.35 12.50 1.01
N MET A 179 20.49 11.48 1.04
CA MET A 179 19.24 11.49 0.27
C MET A 179 18.17 12.44 0.83
N ALA A 180 18.27 12.78 2.11
CA ALA A 180 17.38 13.75 2.73
C ALA A 180 17.86 15.20 2.65
N ARG A 181 19.15 15.37 2.39
CA ARG A 181 19.79 16.67 2.16
C ARG A 181 20.11 16.73 0.68
N SER A 182 19.17 17.17 -0.16
CA SER A 182 19.58 17.64 -1.47
C SER A 182 20.59 18.78 -1.27
N SER A 183 21.85 18.50 -1.61
CA SER A 183 23.09 19.31 -1.46
C SER A 183 23.88 19.09 -0.16
N ASP A 184 24.82 18.13 -0.15
CA ASP A 184 26.27 18.38 -0.01
C ASP A 184 27.06 17.07 0.21
N GLU A 185 28.04 16.81 -0.65
CA GLU A 185 28.98 15.69 -0.62
C GLU A 185 30.09 15.90 0.44
N ASN A 186 30.31 14.93 1.35
CA ASN A 186 31.57 14.19 1.46
C ASN A 186 31.69 13.28 2.72
N SER A 187 32.44 12.20 2.50
CA SER A 187 33.28 11.45 3.46
C SER A 187 32.78 10.11 4.02
N SER A 188 33.72 9.16 3.97
CA SER A 188 33.70 7.75 4.35
C SER A 188 34.31 7.51 5.74
N VAL A 189 33.88 6.48 6.51
CA VAL A 189 34.68 5.53 7.35
C VAL A 189 33.75 4.53 8.10
N PRO A 190 34.06 3.21 8.22
CA PRO A 190 33.28 2.26 9.02
C PRO A 190 33.84 2.00 10.45
N VAL A 191 33.02 1.34 11.29
CA VAL A 191 33.11 1.01 12.76
C VAL A 191 32.19 1.85 13.68
N ARG A 192 31.46 2.85 13.15
CA ARG A 192 30.47 3.68 13.90
C ARG A 192 29.01 3.50 13.45
N MET A 193 28.63 2.33 12.95
CA MET A 193 27.37 2.14 12.21
C MET A 193 26.10 2.40 13.05
N ARG A 194 26.05 1.99 14.33
CA ARG A 194 24.89 2.24 15.22
C ARG A 194 24.71 3.72 15.53
N ALA A 195 25.79 4.39 15.93
CA ALA A 195 25.77 5.83 16.23
C ALA A 195 25.39 6.61 14.98
N ALA A 196 25.97 6.27 13.82
CA ALA A 196 25.65 6.93 12.56
C ALA A 196 24.20 6.70 12.10
N CYS A 197 23.66 5.47 12.20
CA CYS A 197 22.25 5.20 11.89
C CYS A 197 21.29 5.92 12.86
N SER A 198 21.61 5.92 14.15
CA SER A 198 20.87 6.67 15.17
C SER A 198 20.89 8.16 14.88
N ASP A 199 22.06 8.74 14.59
CA ASP A 199 22.22 10.17 14.31
C ASP A 199 21.51 10.57 13.01
N ALA A 200 21.55 9.71 11.99
CA ALA A 200 20.84 9.89 10.74
C ALA A 200 19.32 9.97 10.94
N PHE A 201 18.74 8.98 11.63
CA PHE A 201 17.32 8.96 11.93
C PHE A 201 16.89 10.15 12.79
N VAL A 202 17.68 10.49 13.81
CA VAL A 202 17.42 11.65 14.68
C VAL A 202 17.49 12.95 13.88
N SER A 203 18.46 13.10 12.96
CA SER A 203 18.55 14.25 12.07
C SER A 203 17.30 14.38 11.21
N MET A 204 16.84 13.27 10.62
CA MET A 204 15.64 13.23 9.78
C MET A 204 14.37 13.58 10.54
N ALA A 205 14.18 12.95 11.70
CA ALA A 205 13.03 13.20 12.54
C ALA A 205 12.98 14.65 13.04
N ARG A 206 14.13 15.32 13.17
CA ARG A 206 14.21 16.75 13.49
C ARG A 206 13.87 17.67 12.31
N SER A 207 14.14 17.25 11.07
CA SER A 207 13.88 18.06 9.87
C SER A 207 12.47 17.90 9.28
N SER A 208 11.71 16.88 9.69
CA SER A 208 10.42 16.51 9.10
C SER A 208 9.22 17.39 9.50
N GLY A 209 9.43 18.45 10.28
CA GLY A 209 8.36 19.36 10.72
C GLY A 209 7.33 18.75 11.68
N MET A 210 7.51 17.51 12.12
CA MET A 210 6.56 16.81 13.01
C MET A 210 6.55 17.38 14.45
N PRO A 211 5.43 17.20 15.19
CA PRO A 211 5.34 17.56 16.60
C PRO A 211 6.45 16.96 17.46
N GLU A 212 6.84 17.64 18.53
CA GLU A 212 7.99 17.25 19.36
C GLU A 212 7.76 15.92 20.10
N ASP A 213 6.56 15.68 20.58
CA ASP A 213 6.15 14.43 21.21
C ASP A 213 6.21 13.25 20.24
N VAL A 214 5.67 13.41 19.03
CA VAL A 214 5.74 12.42 17.95
C VAL A 214 7.18 12.11 17.56
N ARG A 215 8.00 13.15 17.41
CA ARG A 215 9.43 13.01 17.12
C ARG A 215 10.14 12.21 18.19
N LYS A 216 9.89 12.53 19.46
CA LYS A 216 10.49 11.83 20.60
C LYS A 216 10.09 10.36 20.62
N GLU A 217 8.80 10.08 20.43
CA GLU A 217 8.27 8.71 20.36
C GLU A 217 8.92 7.91 19.22
N ALA A 218 9.04 8.49 18.03
CA ALA A 218 9.68 7.83 16.89
C ALA A 218 11.15 7.49 17.16
N ILE A 219 11.91 8.44 17.74
CA ILE A 219 13.32 8.23 18.11
C ILE A 219 13.45 7.14 19.18
N GLU A 220 12.60 7.16 20.20
CA GLU A 220 12.60 6.15 21.27
C GLU A 220 12.31 4.75 20.72
N LYS A 221 11.31 4.61 19.85
CA LYS A 221 10.98 3.35 19.18
C LYS A 221 12.12 2.84 18.29
N PHE A 222 12.77 3.72 17.55
CA PHE A 222 13.93 3.33 16.73
C PHE A 222 15.11 2.89 17.59
N GLN A 223 15.41 3.60 18.67
CA GLN A 223 16.46 3.21 19.61
C GLN A 223 16.16 1.87 20.27
N GLU A 224 14.90 1.62 20.63
CA GLU A 224 14.46 0.34 21.16
C GLU A 224 14.64 -0.80 20.16
N TYR A 225 14.24 -0.58 18.91
CA TYR A 225 14.49 -1.51 17.82
C TYR A 225 15.98 -1.88 17.71
N LEU A 226 16.88 -0.88 17.74
CA LEU A 226 18.33 -1.13 17.69
C LEU A 226 18.83 -1.95 18.89
N ARG A 227 18.29 -1.71 20.10
CA ARG A 227 18.63 -2.51 21.30
C ARG A 227 18.19 -3.96 21.14
N GLN A 228 16.94 -4.18 20.74
CA GLN A 228 16.38 -5.52 20.55
C GLN A 228 17.17 -6.30 19.49
N LYS A 229 17.51 -5.66 18.37
CA LYS A 229 18.31 -6.27 17.31
C LYS A 229 19.68 -6.73 17.79
N GLU A 230 20.37 -5.93 18.60
CA GLU A 230 21.67 -6.29 19.18
C GLU A 230 21.58 -7.47 20.17
N ALA A 231 20.49 -7.53 20.93
CA ALA A 231 20.21 -8.64 21.84
C ALA A 231 19.79 -9.93 21.09
N GLY A 232 19.59 -9.86 19.76
CA GLY A 232 19.06 -10.97 18.97
C GLY A 232 17.56 -11.21 19.17
N GLU A 233 16.84 -10.21 19.68
CA GLU A 233 15.41 -10.27 19.95
C GLU A 233 14.57 -9.91 18.71
N VAL A 234 13.36 -10.47 18.64
CA VAL A 234 12.39 -10.13 17.58
C VAL A 234 11.70 -8.82 17.95
N SER A 235 11.91 -7.79 17.13
CA SER A 235 11.24 -6.50 17.32
C SER A 235 9.84 -6.48 16.70
N SER A 236 8.91 -5.76 17.33
CA SER A 236 7.60 -5.45 16.74
C SER A 236 7.70 -4.61 15.47
N PHE A 237 8.83 -3.90 15.26
CA PHE A 237 9.09 -3.13 14.05
C PHE A 237 9.72 -3.95 12.90
N SER A 238 9.81 -5.27 13.07
CA SER A 238 10.20 -6.20 12.00
C SER A 238 9.06 -6.53 11.03
N MET A 239 7.80 -6.26 11.42
CA MET A 239 6.62 -6.65 10.66
C MET A 239 5.56 -5.54 10.62
N GLN A 240 4.92 -5.42 9.45
CA GLN A 240 3.76 -4.56 9.27
C GLN A 240 2.53 -5.16 9.96
N LEU A 241 1.69 -4.28 10.50
CA LEU A 241 0.38 -4.61 11.03
C LEU A 241 -0.67 -4.55 9.91
N TYR A 242 -1.43 -5.62 9.76
CA TYR A 242 -2.52 -5.72 8.80
C TYR A 242 -3.85 -5.43 9.50
N ALA A 243 -4.57 -4.44 8.99
CA ALA A 243 -5.92 -4.17 9.43
C ALA A 243 -6.95 -5.03 8.68
N TYR A 244 -8.07 -5.35 9.34
CA TYR A 244 -9.16 -6.15 8.79
C TYR A 244 -9.84 -5.45 7.60
N ILE A 245 -10.17 -6.18 6.54
CA ILE A 245 -10.90 -5.62 5.39
C ILE A 245 -12.40 -5.90 5.62
N PRO A 246 -13.25 -4.87 5.79
CA PRO A 246 -14.70 -5.05 5.90
C PRO A 246 -15.33 -5.45 4.56
N ASN A 247 -16.49 -6.11 4.59
CA ASN A 247 -17.31 -6.30 3.40
C ASN A 247 -17.87 -4.95 2.94
N LEU A 248 -18.23 -4.83 1.65
CA LEU A 248 -18.80 -3.60 1.09
C LEU A 248 -20.03 -3.14 1.88
N ARG A 249 -20.94 -4.06 2.20
CA ARG A 249 -22.18 -3.77 2.92
C ARG A 249 -21.96 -3.28 4.36
N ASP A 250 -20.84 -3.64 4.97
CA ASP A 250 -20.50 -3.29 6.36
C ASP A 250 -19.71 -1.96 6.42
N PHE A 251 -19.36 -1.41 5.26
CA PHE A 251 -18.52 -0.22 5.11
C PHE A 251 -19.28 1.03 4.67
N ILE A 252 -20.41 0.86 3.97
CA ILE A 252 -21.27 1.97 3.49
C ILE A 252 -22.16 2.49 4.61
#